data_AF-A0A1H2VWH8-F1
#
_entry.id   AF-A0A1H2VWH8-F1
#
_cell.length_a   1.000
_cell.length_b   1.000
_cell.length_c   1.000
_cell.angle_alpha   90.00
_cell.angle_beta   90.00
_cell.angle_gamma   90.00
#
_symmetry.space_group_name_H-M   'P 1'
#
loop_
_entity.id
_entity.type
_entity.pdbx_description
1 polymer ?
#
loop_
_entity_poly.entity_id
_entity_poly.type
_entity_poly.pdbx_seq_one_letter_code
_entity_poly.pdbx_strand_id
1 'polypeptide(L)'
;MPNSPFYAKAMRGKTRLVGHWLQLGDASPDRLAMILADTARLAKLGEPDETPDGATLEAWSRDSMPPLWAARAVVFLLVQMPTRPVPHDDCEACAWAYCWLRNRHFERLDEAWQALPEHLQSRLWPALEMAWNDQKELRLI
;
A
#
# COMPACT_ATOMS: atom_id res chain seq x y z
N MET A 1 18.90 -12.02 -1.17
CA MET A 1 18.67 -11.54 -2.55
C MET A 1 17.38 -10.73 -2.57
N PRO A 2 17.29 -9.52 -3.13
CA PRO A 2 16.01 -8.83 -3.24
C PRO A 2 15.68 -8.56 -4.71
N ASN A 3 15.23 -9.56 -5.47
CA ASN A 3 14.82 -9.36 -6.86
C ASN A 3 13.76 -10.39 -7.31
N SER A 4 12.81 -10.74 -6.44
CA SER A 4 11.65 -11.46 -6.94
C SER A 4 10.89 -10.55 -7.92
N PRO A 5 10.34 -11.09 -9.03
CA PRO A 5 9.51 -10.32 -9.95
C PRO A 5 8.34 -9.61 -9.24
N PHE A 6 7.84 -10.20 -8.15
CA PHE A 6 6.84 -9.60 -7.29
C PHE A 6 7.35 -8.33 -6.59
N TYR A 7 8.49 -8.40 -5.89
CA TYR A 7 9.02 -7.25 -5.15
C TYR A 7 9.28 -6.06 -6.08
N ALA A 8 9.83 -6.30 -7.27
CA ALA A 8 10.04 -5.27 -8.28
C ALA A 8 8.72 -4.58 -8.73
N LYS A 9 7.65 -5.37 -8.94
CA LYS A 9 6.31 -4.84 -9.24
C LYS A 9 5.75 -4.04 -8.05
N ALA A 10 5.84 -4.59 -6.85
CA ALA A 10 5.36 -3.94 -5.63
C ALA A 10 6.06 -2.59 -5.37
N MET A 11 7.37 -2.49 -5.60
CA MET A 11 8.09 -1.22 -5.45
C MET A 11 7.58 -0.18 -6.46
N ARG A 12 7.43 -0.54 -7.74
CA ARG A 12 6.86 0.35 -8.77
C ARG A 12 5.42 0.76 -8.46
N GLY A 13 4.63 -0.14 -7.89
CA GLY A 13 3.24 0.11 -7.54
C GLY A 13 3.04 1.07 -6.37
N LYS A 14 4.06 1.34 -5.54
CA LYS A 14 3.91 2.28 -4.41
C LYS A 14 3.60 3.71 -4.87
N THR A 15 4.27 4.17 -5.93
CA THR A 15 3.99 5.48 -6.55
C THR A 15 2.55 5.52 -7.06
N ARG A 16 2.05 4.41 -7.64
CA ARG A 16 0.66 4.30 -8.13
C ARG A 16 -0.37 4.37 -7.01
N LEU A 17 -0.09 3.75 -5.85
CA LEU A 17 -0.93 3.88 -4.66
C LEU A 17 -1.10 5.34 -4.25
N VAL A 18 0.01 6.08 -4.15
CA VAL A 18 -0.03 7.50 -3.77
C VAL A 18 -0.81 8.34 -4.79
N GLY A 19 -0.62 8.07 -6.09
CA GLY A 19 -1.42 8.71 -7.14
C GLY A 19 -2.91 8.39 -7.03
N HIS A 20 -3.27 7.14 -6.73
CA HIS A 20 -4.66 6.74 -6.51
C HIS A 20 -5.29 7.44 -5.30
N TRP A 21 -4.52 7.60 -4.21
CA TRP A 21 -4.95 8.38 -3.05
C TRP A 21 -5.20 9.85 -3.40
N LEU A 22 -4.29 10.49 -4.14
CA LEU A 22 -4.47 11.86 -4.61
C LEU A 22 -5.70 12.02 -5.51
N GLN A 23 -5.98 11.03 -6.35
CA GLN A 23 -7.11 11.07 -7.29
C GLN A 23 -8.46 10.91 -6.59
N LEU A 24 -8.55 10.08 -5.55
CA LEU A 24 -9.80 9.80 -4.84
C LEU A 24 -10.03 10.69 -3.61
N GLY A 25 -8.96 11.27 -3.07
CA GLY A 25 -9.03 12.11 -1.88
C GLY A 25 -9.80 13.40 -2.14
N ASP A 26 -10.81 13.67 -1.33
CA ASP A 26 -11.60 14.90 -1.39
C ASP A 26 -11.02 15.99 -0.48
N ALA A 27 -9.76 16.36 -0.71
CA ALA A 27 -9.08 17.42 0.02
C ALA A 27 -7.87 17.97 -0.79
N SER A 28 -7.30 19.09 -0.35
CA SER A 28 -6.08 19.61 -0.96
C SER A 28 -4.90 18.64 -0.79
N PRO A 29 -3.90 18.66 -1.70
CA PRO A 29 -2.70 17.83 -1.58
C PRO A 29 -2.01 17.92 -0.22
N ASP A 30 -1.86 19.13 0.34
CA ASP A 30 -1.29 19.32 1.69
C ASP A 30 -2.11 18.62 2.77
N ARG A 31 -3.44 18.69 2.69
CA ARG A 31 -4.30 18.03 3.65
C ARG A 31 -4.23 16.51 3.52
N LEU A 32 -4.18 15.99 2.29
CA LEU A 32 -4.00 14.56 2.02
C LEU A 32 -2.65 14.04 2.52
N ALA A 33 -1.59 14.85 2.41
CA ALA A 33 -0.24 14.52 2.87
C ALA A 33 -0.20 14.43 4.41
N MET A 34 -0.82 15.40 5.09
CA MET A 34 -0.96 15.39 6.54
C MET A 34 -1.81 14.22 7.05
N ILE A 35 -2.95 13.92 6.39
CA ILE A 35 -3.77 12.75 6.73
C ILE A 35 -2.95 11.46 6.65
N LEU A 36 -2.10 11.30 5.63
CA LEU A 36 -1.24 10.13 5.51
C LEU A 36 -0.23 10.03 6.66
N ALA A 37 0.44 11.12 7.02
CA ALA A 37 1.40 11.13 8.11
C ALA A 37 0.73 10.82 9.46
N ASP A 38 -0.41 11.44 9.75
CA ASP A 38 -1.14 11.20 10.99
C ASP A 38 -1.69 9.78 11.05
N THR A 39 -2.20 9.26 9.93
CA THR A 39 -2.65 7.86 9.83
C THR A 39 -1.49 6.91 10.10
N ALA A 40 -0.31 7.17 9.53
CA ALA A 40 0.86 6.32 9.74
C ALA A 40 1.26 6.26 11.23
N ARG A 41 1.27 7.42 11.91
CA ARG A 41 1.57 7.50 13.36
C ARG A 41 0.51 6.78 14.18
N LEU A 42 -0.76 7.10 13.98
CA LEU A 42 -1.88 6.58 14.79
C LEU A 42 -2.08 5.07 14.60
N ALA A 43 -1.93 4.57 13.36
CA ALA A 43 -2.06 3.15 13.05
C ALA A 43 -0.73 2.37 13.17
N LYS A 44 0.36 3.01 13.64
CA LYS A 44 1.69 2.40 13.82
C LYS A 44 2.23 1.76 12.53
N LEU A 45 2.04 2.42 11.39
CA LEU A 45 2.47 1.95 10.06
C LEU A 45 3.89 2.40 9.69
N GLY A 46 4.58 3.01 10.65
CA GLY A 46 5.88 3.65 10.52
C GLY A 46 5.80 5.09 11.01
N GLU A 47 6.96 5.72 11.19
CA GLU A 47 7.06 7.07 11.70
C GLU A 47 7.59 7.98 10.58
N PRO A 48 6.81 8.99 10.16
CA PRO A 48 7.34 10.06 9.31
C PRO A 48 8.31 10.92 10.12
N ASP A 49 9.55 11.07 9.64
CA ASP A 49 10.55 11.98 10.24
C ASP A 49 10.02 13.42 10.24
N GLU A 50 9.40 13.82 9.12
CA GLU A 50 8.70 15.08 8.94
C GLU A 50 7.32 14.83 8.33
N THR A 51 6.36 15.71 8.61
CA THR A 51 5.07 15.68 7.91
C THR A 51 5.29 16.16 6.48
N PRO A 52 5.02 15.34 5.44
CA PRO A 52 5.16 15.76 4.06
C PRO A 52 4.13 16.84 3.73
N ASP A 53 4.50 17.72 2.80
CA ASP A 53 3.60 18.69 2.20
C ASP A 53 2.94 18.13 0.92
N GLY A 54 2.07 18.93 0.32
CA GLY A 54 1.39 18.57 -0.93
C GLY A 54 2.37 18.33 -2.08
N ALA A 55 3.45 19.13 -2.19
CA ALA A 55 4.44 18.99 -3.24
C ALA A 55 5.19 17.65 -3.16
N THR A 56 5.56 17.23 -1.95
CA THR A 56 6.17 15.93 -1.67
C THR A 56 5.23 14.78 -2.02
N LEU A 57 3.96 14.90 -1.64
CA LEU A 57 2.94 13.89 -1.96
C LEU A 57 2.75 13.75 -3.48
N GLU A 58 2.70 14.87 -4.19
CA GLU A 58 2.62 14.87 -5.64
C GLU A 58 3.86 14.26 -6.31
N ALA A 59 5.07 14.55 -5.82
CA ALA A 59 6.29 13.92 -6.32
C ALA A 59 6.26 12.40 -6.14
N TRP A 60 5.79 11.93 -4.97
CA TRP A 60 5.60 10.50 -4.71
C TRP A 60 4.57 9.82 -5.62
N SER A 61 3.65 10.59 -6.21
CA SER A 61 2.67 10.05 -7.16
C SER A 61 3.19 9.92 -8.59
N ARG A 62 4.36 10.50 -8.89
CA ARG A 62 4.91 10.60 -10.26
C ARG A 62 6.24 9.88 -10.39
N ASP A 63 7.28 10.45 -9.80
CA ASP A 63 8.68 10.17 -10.14
C ASP A 63 9.53 9.85 -8.90
N SER A 64 9.06 10.19 -7.71
CA SER A 64 9.73 9.85 -6.46
C SER A 64 9.15 8.56 -5.85
N MET A 65 10.03 7.75 -5.27
CA MET A 65 9.62 6.54 -4.57
C MET A 65 9.10 6.93 -3.17
N PRO A 66 7.81 6.72 -2.85
CA PRO A 66 7.32 7.00 -1.52
C PRO A 66 7.96 6.08 -0.48
N PRO A 67 8.19 6.57 0.75
CA PRO A 67 8.62 5.73 1.85
C PRO A 67 7.57 4.65 2.15
N LEU A 68 8.01 3.52 2.72
CA LEU A 68 7.13 2.38 2.96
C LEU A 68 5.94 2.73 3.84
N TRP A 69 6.13 3.57 4.86
CA TRP A 69 5.04 3.99 5.75
C TRP A 69 3.93 4.71 4.99
N ALA A 70 4.26 5.51 3.96
CA ALA A 70 3.28 6.26 3.19
C ALA A 70 2.43 5.31 2.33
N ALA A 71 3.05 4.37 1.63
CA ALA A 71 2.32 3.35 0.87
C ALA A 71 1.43 2.46 1.77
N ARG A 72 1.91 2.12 2.96
CA ARG A 72 1.14 1.38 3.98
C ARG A 72 -0.06 2.16 4.47
N ALA A 73 0.10 3.46 4.75
CA ALA A 73 -0.97 4.36 5.16
C ALA A 73 -2.01 4.56 4.05
N VAL A 74 -1.58 4.70 2.79
CA VAL A 74 -2.49 4.75 1.64
C VAL A 74 -3.36 3.49 1.60
N VAL A 75 -2.77 2.29 1.62
CA VAL A 75 -3.54 1.04 1.58
C VAL A 75 -4.48 0.94 2.78
N PHE A 76 -4.04 1.34 3.97
CA PHE A 76 -4.90 1.38 5.16
C PHE A 76 -6.13 2.27 4.94
N LEU A 77 -5.98 3.45 4.33
CA LEU A 77 -7.10 4.35 4.04
C LEU A 77 -7.99 3.81 2.93
N LEU A 78 -7.41 3.36 1.81
CA LEU A 78 -8.17 2.92 0.63
C LEU A 78 -9.06 1.72 0.94
N VAL A 79 -8.63 0.73 1.75
CA VAL A 79 -9.49 -0.42 2.14
C VAL A 79 -10.73 0.00 2.94
N GLN A 80 -10.71 1.18 3.55
CA GLN A 80 -11.80 1.72 4.38
C GLN A 80 -12.68 2.73 3.61
N MET A 81 -12.31 3.12 2.38
CA MET A 81 -13.06 4.13 1.64
C MET A 81 -14.43 3.61 1.17
N PRO A 82 -15.49 4.43 1.29
CA PRO A 82 -16.84 4.03 0.88
C PRO A 82 -16.98 3.85 -0.64
N THR A 83 -16.08 4.46 -1.43
CA THR A 83 -16.03 4.34 -2.90
C THR A 83 -15.53 2.98 -3.37
N ARG A 84 -15.05 2.11 -2.47
CA ARG A 84 -14.57 0.74 -2.77
C ARG A 84 -13.52 0.71 -3.88
N PRO A 85 -12.41 1.45 -3.71
CA PRO A 85 -11.36 1.51 -4.72
C PRO A 85 -10.76 0.13 -4.99
N VAL A 86 -10.38 -0.12 -6.24
CA VAL A 86 -9.71 -1.34 -6.69
C VAL A 86 -8.40 -0.97 -7.38
N PRO A 87 -7.35 -1.81 -7.35
CA PRO A 87 -6.12 -1.51 -8.08
C PRO A 87 -6.38 -1.33 -9.57
N HIS A 88 -5.72 -0.35 -10.19
CA HIS A 88 -5.86 -0.07 -11.63
C HIS A 88 -5.11 -1.10 -12.50
N ASP A 89 -4.05 -1.69 -11.96
CA ASP A 89 -3.16 -2.59 -12.69
C ASP A 89 -2.38 -3.53 -11.76
N ASP A 90 -1.64 -4.46 -12.38
CA ASP A 90 -0.84 -5.47 -11.69
C ASP A 90 0.23 -4.90 -10.75
N CYS A 91 0.88 -3.78 -11.10
CA CYS A 91 1.90 -3.20 -10.25
C CYS A 91 1.27 -2.63 -8.99
N GLU A 92 0.17 -1.89 -9.15
CA GLU A 92 -0.60 -1.38 -8.03
C GLU A 92 -1.12 -2.53 -7.16
N ALA A 93 -1.72 -3.58 -7.75
CA ALA A 93 -2.19 -4.77 -7.03
C ALA A 93 -1.07 -5.45 -6.20
N CYS A 94 0.14 -5.55 -6.76
CA CYS A 94 1.31 -6.06 -6.01
C CYS A 94 1.67 -5.16 -4.83
N ALA A 95 1.61 -3.83 -4.99
CA ALA A 95 1.87 -2.90 -3.90
C ALA A 95 0.79 -2.93 -2.81
N TRP A 96 -0.48 -3.08 -3.20
CA TRP A 96 -1.61 -3.34 -2.29
C TRP A 96 -1.34 -4.58 -1.43
N ALA A 97 -1.08 -5.73 -2.07
CA ALA A 97 -0.80 -6.99 -1.37
C ALA A 97 0.44 -6.88 -0.45
N TYR A 98 1.52 -6.29 -0.94
CA TYR A 98 2.75 -6.09 -0.18
C TYR A 98 2.53 -5.25 1.08
N CYS A 99 1.78 -4.15 0.97
CA CYS A 99 1.48 -3.29 2.12
C CYS A 99 0.46 -3.94 3.05
N TRP A 100 -0.54 -4.64 2.52
CA TRP A 100 -1.57 -5.34 3.30
C TRP A 100 -0.96 -6.36 4.27
N LEU A 101 -0.08 -7.24 3.78
CA LEU A 101 0.63 -8.22 4.60
C LEU A 101 1.59 -7.61 5.62
N ARG A 102 1.92 -6.33 5.48
CA ARG A 102 2.77 -5.59 6.42
C ARG A 102 1.97 -4.73 7.38
N ASN A 103 0.71 -4.42 7.08
CA ASN A 103 -0.15 -3.61 7.95
C ASN A 103 -0.69 -4.43 9.12
N ARG A 104 -0.79 -5.75 8.96
CA ARG A 104 -1.28 -6.68 9.98
C ARG A 104 -0.47 -7.96 9.94
N HIS A 105 -0.39 -8.64 11.07
CA HIS A 105 0.19 -9.97 11.14
C HIS A 105 -0.87 -11.01 10.82
N PHE A 106 -0.50 -12.01 10.01
CA PHE A 106 -1.34 -13.13 9.63
C PHE A 106 -0.53 -14.42 9.74
N GLU A 107 -1.15 -15.49 10.21
CA GLU A 107 -0.49 -16.80 10.30
C GLU A 107 -0.66 -17.58 9.00
N ARG A 108 -1.77 -17.36 8.31
CA ARG A 108 -2.14 -18.04 7.05
C ARG A 108 -2.51 -17.07 5.94
N LEU A 109 -2.26 -17.48 4.70
CA LEU A 109 -2.70 -16.75 3.51
C LEU A 109 -4.23 -16.57 3.48
N ASP A 110 -4.99 -17.62 3.82
CA ASP A 110 -6.45 -17.55 3.83
C ASP A 110 -6.97 -16.50 4.81
N GLU A 111 -6.31 -16.32 5.96
CA GLU A 111 -6.68 -15.28 6.94
C GLU A 111 -6.43 -13.88 6.36
N ALA A 112 -5.29 -13.69 5.70
CA ALA A 112 -4.96 -12.44 5.03
C ALA A 112 -5.98 -12.10 3.92
N TRP A 113 -6.44 -13.11 3.19
CA TRP A 113 -7.44 -12.95 2.13
C TRP A 113 -8.84 -12.66 2.69
N GLN A 114 -9.31 -13.43 3.68
CA GLN A 114 -10.62 -13.24 4.31
C GLN A 114 -10.73 -11.89 5.02
N ALA A 115 -9.61 -11.36 5.53
CA ALA A 115 -9.57 -10.05 6.17
C ALA A 115 -9.67 -8.87 5.17
N LEU A 116 -9.52 -9.10 3.85
CA LEU A 116 -9.74 -8.08 2.85
C LEU A 116 -11.24 -7.76 2.73
N PRO A 117 -11.61 -6.50 2.47
CA PRO A 117 -12.94 -6.17 2.00
C PRO A 117 -13.35 -7.01 0.78
N GLU A 118 -14.61 -7.45 0.72
CA GLU A 118 -15.11 -8.38 -0.31
C GLU A 118 -14.79 -7.92 -1.74
N HIS A 119 -14.92 -6.62 -2.02
CA HIS A 119 -14.64 -6.04 -3.35
C HIS A 119 -13.17 -6.17 -3.80
N LEU A 120 -12.24 -6.41 -2.87
CA LEU A 120 -10.82 -6.57 -3.13
C LEU A 120 -10.36 -8.03 -3.17
N GLN A 121 -11.13 -8.95 -2.58
CA GLN A 121 -10.72 -10.35 -2.40
C GLN A 121 -10.34 -11.02 -3.72
N SER A 122 -11.21 -10.98 -4.73
CA SER A 122 -10.94 -11.61 -6.04
C SER A 122 -9.84 -10.88 -6.83
N ARG A 123 -9.79 -9.54 -6.72
CA ARG A 123 -8.84 -8.70 -7.45
C ARG A 123 -7.41 -8.83 -6.93
N LEU A 124 -7.26 -8.99 -5.62
CA LEU A 124 -5.95 -9.06 -4.98
C LEU A 124 -5.45 -10.49 -4.77
N TRP A 125 -6.29 -11.52 -4.93
CA TRP A 125 -5.88 -12.91 -4.68
C TRP A 125 -4.57 -13.31 -5.36
N PRO A 126 -4.37 -13.10 -6.69
CA PRO A 126 -3.11 -13.49 -7.34
C PRO A 126 -1.89 -12.72 -6.79
N ALA A 127 -2.06 -11.43 -6.50
CA ALA A 127 -1.00 -10.60 -5.93
C ALA A 127 -0.68 -10.98 -4.49
N LEU A 128 -1.70 -11.40 -3.72
CA LEU A 128 -1.56 -11.82 -2.34
C LEU A 128 -0.85 -13.17 -2.22
N GLU A 129 -1.14 -14.14 -3.11
CA GLU A 129 -0.41 -15.40 -3.23
C GLU A 129 1.08 -15.15 -3.48
N MET A 130 1.40 -14.31 -4.48
CA MET A 130 2.78 -13.95 -4.80
C MET A 130 3.49 -13.26 -3.62
N ALA A 131 2.80 -12.32 -2.96
CA ALA A 131 3.34 -11.59 -1.80
C ALA A 131 3.64 -12.51 -0.61
N TRP A 132 2.77 -13.48 -0.38
CA TRP A 132 2.91 -14.43 0.72
C TRP A 132 4.09 -15.37 0.50
N ASN A 133 4.25 -15.88 -0.72
CA ASN A 133 5.39 -16.73 -1.09
C ASN A 133 6.71 -15.96 -0.96
N ASP A 134 6.77 -14.73 -1.48
CA ASP A 134 7.94 -13.85 -1.33
C ASP A 134 8.30 -13.62 0.15
N GLN A 135 7.31 -13.35 1.01
CA GLN A 135 7.52 -13.17 2.44
C GLN A 135 8.03 -14.44 3.14
N LYS A 136 7.53 -15.62 2.75
CA LYS A 136 7.98 -16.91 3.31
C LYS A 136 9.39 -17.26 2.86
N GLU A 137 9.72 -17.05 1.58
CA GLU A 137 11.09 -17.24 1.06
C GLU A 137 12.10 -16.37 1.82
N LEU A 138 11.78 -15.09 2.06
CA LEU A 138 12.65 -14.19 2.84
C LEU A 138 12.83 -14.61 4.30
N ARG A 139 11.92 -15.39 4.88
CA ARG A 139 12.04 -15.93 6.25
C ARG A 139 12.83 -17.24 6.32
N LEU A 140 13.04 -17.90 5.18
CA LEU A 140 13.77 -19.17 5.07
C LEU A 140 15.26 -18.97 4.73
N ILE A 141 15.71 -17.73 4.50
CA ILE A 141 17.10 -17.35 4.21
C ILE A 141 17.80 -16.88 5.49
#